data_AF-A0A9P6BX94-F1
#
_entry.id   AF-A0A9P6BX94-F1
#
_cell.length_a   1.000
_cell.length_b   1.000
_cell.length_c   1.000
_cell.angle_alpha   90.00
_cell.angle_beta   90.00
_cell.angle_gamma   90.00
#
_symmetry.space_group_name_H-M   'P 1'
#
loop_
_entity.id
_entity.type
_entity.pdbx_description
1 polymer ?
#
loop_
_entity_poly.entity_id
_entity_poly.type
_entity_poly.pdbx_seq_one_letter_code
_entity_poly.pdbx_strand_id
1 'polypeptide(L)'
;MSLLDISSRLRIWYTLFLLASVFGSVHALGWSAHFSSTVERMLWRISTLTICGVPPTIALWVAYRRSSSPQLRTNTASGFLAAWPARIGMPMYILGRITLITLAFTSLRGLPQETFQSVPWTSVIPHL
;
A
#
# COMPACT_ATOMS: atom_id res chain seq x y z
N MET A 1 7.62 -17.98 27.76
CA MET A 1 6.84 -17.55 26.57
C MET A 1 6.70 -18.75 25.65
N SER A 2 5.51 -19.34 25.54
CA SER A 2 5.30 -20.61 24.82
C SER A 2 5.34 -20.41 23.30
N LEU A 3 5.82 -21.41 22.55
CA LEU A 3 5.95 -21.36 21.07
C LEU A 3 4.62 -21.03 20.36
N LEU A 4 3.50 -21.39 21.00
CA LEU A 4 2.15 -21.11 20.51
C LEU A 4 1.86 -19.61 20.42
N ASP A 5 2.34 -18.79 21.37
CA ASP A 5 2.17 -17.32 21.38
C ASP A 5 2.96 -16.63 20.25
N ILE A 6 4.13 -17.16 19.89
CA ILE A 6 4.92 -16.60 18.78
C ILE A 6 4.24 -16.89 17.44
N SER A 7 3.70 -18.10 17.27
CA SER A 7 3.03 -18.49 16.03
C SER A 7 1.74 -17.68 15.78
N SER A 8 0.95 -17.42 16.82
CA SER A 8 -0.27 -16.61 16.73
C SER A 8 0.03 -15.16 16.38
N ARG A 9 1.02 -14.55 17.04
CA ARG A 9 1.49 -13.20 16.72
C ARG A 9 1.92 -13.09 15.26
N LEU A 10 2.72 -14.03 14.77
CA LEU A 10 3.18 -14.01 13.37
C LEU A 10 2.01 -14.11 12.38
N ARG A 11 1.04 -15.00 12.62
CA ARG A 11 -0.16 -15.10 11.79
C ARG A 11 -0.88 -13.76 11.68
N ILE A 12 -1.08 -13.08 12.81
CA ILE A 12 -1.71 -11.74 12.84
C ILE A 12 -0.92 -10.76 11.97
N TRP A 13 0.40 -10.68 12.13
CA TRP A 13 1.23 -9.77 11.34
C TRP A 13 1.17 -10.07 9.83
N TYR A 14 1.24 -11.34 9.42
CA TYR A 14 1.11 -11.73 8.03
C TYR A 14 -0.26 -11.36 7.44
N THR A 15 -1.34 -11.58 8.20
CA THR A 15 -2.69 -11.15 7.80
C THR A 15 -2.76 -9.63 7.65
N LEU A 16 -2.20 -8.86 8.58
CA LEU A 16 -2.17 -7.39 8.49
C LEU A 16 -1.39 -6.89 7.26
N PHE A 17 -0.24 -7.50 6.94
CA PHE A 17 0.53 -7.14 5.75
C PHE A 17 -0.22 -7.46 4.46
N LEU A 18 -0.90 -8.62 4.39
CA LEU A 18 -1.74 -8.97 3.25
C LEU A 18 -2.88 -7.95 3.06
N LEU A 19 -3.60 -7.62 4.13
CA LEU A 19 -4.68 -6.64 4.08
C LEU A 19 -4.16 -5.26 3.66
N ALA A 20 -3.01 -4.83 4.18
CA ALA A 20 -2.39 -3.56 3.79
C ALA A 20 -2.07 -3.50 2.29
N SER A 21 -1.58 -4.59 1.70
CA SER A 21 -1.30 -4.68 0.27
C SER A 21 -2.54 -4.72 -0.59
N VAL A 22 -3.55 -5.51 -0.20
CA VAL A 22 -4.83 -5.55 -0.90
C VAL A 22 -5.44 -4.14 -0.90
N PHE A 23 -5.48 -3.49 0.26
CA PHE A 23 -5.95 -2.11 0.36
C PHE A 23 -5.11 -1.15 -0.49
N GLY A 24 -3.79 -1.31 -0.52
CA GLY A 24 -2.91 -0.50 -1.38
C GLY A 24 -3.17 -0.70 -2.88
N SER A 25 -3.48 -1.93 -3.30
CA SER A 25 -3.74 -2.27 -4.70
C SER A 25 -5.01 -1.61 -5.25
N VAL A 26 -6.00 -1.30 -4.41
CA VAL A 26 -7.23 -0.61 -4.83
C VAL A 26 -6.92 0.77 -5.44
N HIS A 27 -5.86 1.44 -5.01
CA HIS A 27 -5.47 2.73 -5.60
C HIS A 27 -4.98 2.61 -7.06
N ALA A 28 -4.65 1.40 -7.52
CA ALA A 28 -4.36 1.16 -8.94
C ALA A 28 -5.59 1.35 -9.83
N LEU A 29 -6.82 1.36 -9.28
CA LEU A 29 -8.01 1.76 -10.04
C LEU A 29 -7.90 3.21 -10.56
N GLY A 30 -7.15 4.06 -9.86
CA GLY A 30 -6.84 5.43 -10.28
C GLY A 30 -5.67 5.57 -11.25
N TRP A 31 -5.15 4.47 -11.82
CA TRP A 31 -3.93 4.49 -12.66
C TRP A 31 -4.02 5.40 -13.89
N SER A 32 -5.24 5.52 -14.44
CA SER A 32 -5.61 6.37 -15.57
C SER A 32 -6.47 7.57 -15.17
N ALA A 33 -6.54 7.90 -13.87
CA ALA A 33 -7.27 9.08 -13.40
C ALA A 33 -6.66 10.36 -14.01
N HIS A 34 -7.52 11.36 -14.20
CA HIS A 34 -7.09 12.67 -14.69
C HIS A 34 -6.38 13.43 -13.56
N PHE A 35 -5.14 13.85 -13.83
CA PHE A 35 -4.33 14.67 -12.92
C PHE A 35 -3.92 15.95 -13.64
N SER A 36 -3.81 17.05 -12.89
CA SER A 36 -3.49 18.36 -13.45
C SER A 36 -2.06 18.44 -13.97
N SER A 37 -1.15 17.63 -13.41
CA SER A 37 0.24 17.55 -13.85
C SER A 37 0.75 16.11 -14.02
N THR A 38 1.77 15.96 -14.88
CA THR A 38 2.48 14.67 -15.05
C THR A 38 3.16 14.22 -13.77
N VAL A 39 3.65 15.15 -12.94
CA VAL A 39 4.31 14.86 -11.67
C VAL A 39 3.32 14.24 -10.69
N GLU A 40 2.12 14.80 -10.53
CA GLU A 40 1.06 14.24 -9.69
C GLU A 40 0.70 12.81 -10.09
N ARG A 41 0.55 12.56 -11.40
CA ARG A 41 0.27 11.22 -11.92
C ARG A 41 1.40 10.23 -11.60
N MET A 42 2.66 10.64 -11.72
CA MET A 42 3.80 9.78 -11.39
C MET A 42 3.89 9.52 -9.89
N LEU A 43 3.68 10.54 -9.07
CA LEU A 43 3.62 10.40 -7.61
C LEU A 43 2.51 9.44 -7.18
N TRP A 44 1.33 9.50 -7.81
CA TRP A 44 0.24 8.54 -7.58
C TRP A 44 0.68 7.10 -7.87
N ARG A 45 1.28 6.86 -9.04
CA ARG A 45 1.72 5.52 -9.47
C ARG A 45 2.81 4.97 -8.57
N ILE A 46 3.85 5.76 -8.30
CA ILE A 46 4.95 5.35 -7.41
C ILE A 46 4.41 5.07 -6.00
N SER A 47 3.54 5.93 -5.47
CA SER A 47 2.96 5.73 -4.15
C SER A 47 2.08 4.49 -4.09
N THR A 48 1.25 4.25 -5.11
CA THR A 48 0.41 3.04 -5.24
C THR A 48 1.26 1.76 -5.22
N LEU A 49 2.32 1.72 -6.04
CA LEU A 49 3.24 0.59 -6.08
C LEU A 49 3.98 0.42 -4.74
N THR A 50 4.39 1.52 -4.12
CA THR A 50 5.09 1.51 -2.83
C THR A 50 4.20 0.94 -1.72
N ILE A 51 2.97 1.44 -1.55
CA ILE A 51 2.08 0.97 -0.47
C ILE A 51 1.57 -0.46 -0.70
N CYS A 52 1.51 -0.90 -1.97
CA CYS A 52 1.19 -2.27 -2.34
C CYS A 52 2.36 -3.23 -2.04
N GLY A 53 3.59 -2.83 -2.39
CA GLY A 53 4.77 -3.69 -2.35
C GLY A 53 5.54 -3.73 -1.02
N VAL A 54 5.49 -2.67 -0.21
CA VAL A 54 6.23 -2.61 1.07
C VAL A 54 5.77 -3.69 2.07
N PRO A 55 4.47 -3.92 2.31
CA PRO A 55 4.04 -4.96 3.26
C PRO A 55 4.53 -6.39 2.92
N PRO A 56 4.42 -6.92 1.68
CA PRO A 56 4.84 -8.27 1.36
C PRO A 56 6.36 -8.39 1.31
N THR A 57 7.09 -7.33 0.92
CA THR A 57 8.55 -7.35 1.01
C THR A 57 9.03 -7.49 2.45
N ILE A 58 8.42 -6.78 3.41
CA ILE A 58 8.72 -6.95 4.84
C ILE A 58 8.32 -8.37 5.31
N ALA A 59 7.14 -8.85 4.94
CA ALA A 59 6.65 -10.19 5.30
C ALA A 59 7.59 -11.32 4.83
N LEU A 60 7.97 -11.29 3.55
CA LEU A 60 8.90 -12.25 2.95
C LEU A 60 10.28 -12.16 3.59
N TRP A 61 10.74 -10.95 3.87
CA TRP A 61 12.01 -10.73 4.54
C TRP A 61 12.04 -11.33 5.96
N VAL A 62 10.98 -11.16 6.73
CA VAL A 62 10.83 -11.81 8.06
C VAL A 62 10.81 -13.33 7.92
N ALA A 63 10.10 -13.87 6.94
CA ALA A 63 10.05 -15.32 6.69
C ALA A 63 11.44 -15.88 6.36
N TYR A 64 12.17 -15.22 5.46
CA TYR A 64 13.54 -15.58 5.08
C TYR A 64 14.49 -15.60 6.29
N ARG A 65 14.43 -14.57 7.13
CA ARG A 65 15.27 -14.48 8.35
C ARG A 65 14.95 -15.56 9.37
N ARG A 66 13.70 -16.02 9.44
CA ARG A 66 13.30 -17.13 10.32
C ARG A 66 13.79 -18.48 9.80
N SER A 67 13.81 -18.66 8.48
CA SER A 67 14.31 -19.87 7.83
C SER A 67 15.84 -19.95 7.77
N SER A 68 16.53 -18.83 7.93
CA SER A 68 18.00 -18.75 7.92
C SER A 68 18.63 -19.38 9.18
N SER A 69 19.87 -19.85 9.06
CA SER A 69 20.59 -20.50 10.16
C SER A 69 20.75 -19.59 11.39
N PRO A 70 20.79 -20.15 12.62
CA PRO A 70 20.90 -19.36 13.85
C PRO A 70 22.13 -18.44 13.87
N GLN A 71 23.26 -18.90 13.31
CA GLN A 71 24.51 -18.15 13.22
C GLN A 71 24.37 -16.91 12.33
N LEU A 72 23.68 -17.03 11.18
CA LEU A 72 23.38 -15.91 10.30
C LEU A 72 22.34 -14.95 10.91
N ARG A 73 21.53 -15.41 11.86
CA ARG A 73 20.51 -14.58 12.51
C ARG A 73 21.08 -13.70 13.62
N THR A 74 22.05 -14.20 14.39
CA THR A 74 22.62 -13.53 15.57
C THR A 74 23.81 -12.64 15.27
N ASN A 75 24.42 -12.74 14.09
CA ASN A 75 25.51 -11.86 13.67
C ASN A 75 25.06 -10.38 13.63
N THR A 76 25.69 -9.50 14.42
CA THR A 76 25.37 -8.07 14.54
C THR A 76 25.41 -7.32 13.21
N ALA A 77 26.40 -7.59 12.35
CA ALA A 77 26.50 -6.97 11.03
C ALA A 77 25.34 -7.40 10.12
N SER A 78 24.95 -8.68 10.18
CA SER A 78 23.77 -9.19 9.49
C SER A 78 22.48 -8.57 10.03
N GLY A 79 22.41 -8.25 11.33
CA GLY A 79 21.26 -7.65 12.01
C GLY A 79 21.03 -6.19 11.61
N PHE A 80 22.09 -5.44 11.37
CA PHE A 80 22.00 -4.07 10.88
C PHE A 80 21.44 -4.03 9.45
N LEU A 81 22.06 -4.78 8.53
CA LEU A 81 21.61 -4.91 7.14
C LEU A 81 20.23 -5.55 7.03
N ALA A 82 19.94 -6.49 7.93
CA ALA A 82 18.64 -7.12 8.05
C ALA A 82 17.51 -6.13 8.22
N ALA A 83 17.60 -5.20 9.17
CA ALA A 83 16.45 -4.34 9.46
C ALA A 83 16.24 -3.21 8.42
N TRP A 84 17.02 -3.16 7.33
CA TRP A 84 16.90 -2.15 6.27
C TRP A 84 15.50 -2.08 5.61
N PRO A 85 14.85 -3.21 5.23
CA PRO A 85 13.52 -3.19 4.64
C PRO A 85 12.47 -2.56 5.56
N ALA A 86 12.58 -2.77 6.87
CA ALA A 86 11.68 -2.15 7.84
C ALA A 86 12.01 -0.65 8.04
N ARG A 87 13.30 -0.31 8.18
CA ARG A 87 13.75 1.08 8.42
C ARG A 87 13.46 2.01 7.25
N ILE A 88 13.51 1.52 6.01
CA ILE A 88 13.24 2.31 4.81
C ILE A 88 11.79 2.14 4.35
N GLY A 89 11.27 0.90 4.36
CA GLY A 89 9.93 0.62 3.89
C GLY A 89 8.86 1.35 4.70
N MET A 90 8.99 1.42 6.03
CA MET A 90 7.98 2.07 6.86
C MET A 90 7.85 3.58 6.58
N PRO A 91 8.93 4.39 6.55
CA PRO A 91 8.83 5.79 6.10
C PRO A 91 8.27 5.94 4.70
N MET A 92 8.72 5.11 3.73
CA MET A 92 8.21 5.17 2.36
C MET A 92 6.71 4.86 2.28
N TYR A 93 6.23 3.91 3.09
CA TYR A 93 4.81 3.57 3.18
C TYR A 93 3.99 4.74 3.75
N ILE A 94 4.47 5.38 4.81
CA ILE A 94 3.80 6.56 5.41
C ILE A 94 3.75 7.72 4.41
N LEU A 95 4.87 8.03 3.75
CA LEU A 95 4.93 9.10 2.76
C LEU A 95 4.01 8.80 1.58
N GLY A 96 4.03 7.57 1.04
CA GLY A 96 3.14 7.15 -0.05
C GLY A 96 1.66 7.26 0.34
N ARG A 97 1.30 6.94 1.60
CA ARG A 97 -0.07 7.15 2.10
C ARG A 97 -0.46 8.62 2.12
N ILE A 98 0.38 9.49 2.67
CA ILE A 98 0.13 10.93 2.71
C ILE A 98 -0.03 11.48 1.28
N THR A 99 0.86 11.11 0.37
CA THR A 99 0.81 11.53 -1.03
C THR A 99 -0.49 11.07 -1.71
N LEU A 100 -0.90 9.81 -1.56
CA LEU A 100 -2.14 9.32 -2.15
C LEU A 100 -3.38 10.02 -1.58
N ILE A 101 -3.41 10.31 -0.28
CA ILE A 101 -4.52 11.05 0.33
C ILE A 101 -4.60 12.45 -0.26
N THR A 102 -3.48 13.19 -0.28
CA THR A 102 -3.42 14.54 -0.84
C THR A 102 -3.85 14.56 -2.31
N LEU A 103 -3.31 13.66 -3.13
CA LEU A 103 -3.63 13.59 -4.55
C LEU A 103 -5.07 13.14 -4.83
N ALA A 104 -5.65 12.27 -4.00
CA ALA A 104 -7.04 11.87 -4.12
C ALA A 104 -7.98 13.07 -3.89
N PHE A 105 -7.70 13.89 -2.88
CA PHE A 105 -8.50 15.10 -2.66
C PHE A 105 -8.32 16.12 -3.78
N THR A 106 -7.11 16.28 -4.31
CA THR A 106 -6.86 17.18 -5.43
C THR A 106 -7.56 16.70 -6.70
N SER A 107 -7.52 15.40 -7.02
CA SER A 107 -8.18 14.85 -8.20
C SER A 107 -9.71 14.94 -8.12
N LEU A 108 -10.30 14.77 -6.93
CA LEU A 108 -11.73 14.96 -6.70
C LEU A 108 -12.16 16.42 -6.89
N ARG A 109 -11.32 17.40 -6.53
CA ARG A 109 -11.64 18.83 -6.74
C ARG A 109 -11.60 19.25 -8.21
N GLY A 110 -10.78 18.59 -9.01
CA GLY A 110 -10.58 18.90 -10.44
C GLY A 110 -11.46 18.10 -11.40
N LEU A 111 -12.55 17.48 -10.91
CA LEU A 111 -13.44 16.68 -11.75
C LEU A 111 -14.06 17.53 -12.88
N PRO A 112 -14.13 17.02 -14.12
CA PRO A 112 -14.73 17.75 -15.23
C PRO A 112 -16.17 18.15 -14.93
N GLN A 113 -16.59 19.30 -15.46
CA GLN A 113 -17.92 19.86 -15.25
C GLN A 113 -19.06 18.89 -15.67
N GLU A 114 -18.76 17.93 -16.56
CA GLU A 114 -19.69 16.88 -16.99
C GLU A 114 -20.16 15.96 -15.87
N THR A 115 -19.33 15.70 -14.85
CA THR A 115 -19.74 14.91 -13.68
C THR A 115 -20.75 15.62 -12.78
N PHE A 116 -20.91 16.94 -12.93
CA PHE A 116 -21.91 17.73 -12.21
C PHE A 116 -23.22 17.88 -13.00
N GLN A 117 -23.27 17.40 -14.25
CA GLN A 117 -24.54 17.36 -14.97
C GLN A 117 -25.42 16.27 -14.35
N SER A 118 -26.67 16.63 -14.04
CA SER A 118 -27.63 15.68 -13.51
C SER A 118 -27.82 14.55 -14.52
N VAL A 119 -27.47 13.32 -14.13
CA VAL A 119 -27.86 12.12 -14.87
C VAL A 119 -29.38 12.22 -15.09
N PRO A 120 -29.88 12.15 -16.33
CA PRO A 120 -31.31 12.24 -16.60
C PRO A 120 -31.97 10.94 -16.15
N TRP A 121 -32.21 10.80 -14.84
CA TRP A 121 -32.81 9.61 -14.25
C TRP A 121 -34.18 9.28 -14.88
N THR A 122 -34.89 10.29 -15.37
CA THR A 122 -36.16 10.16 -16.10
C THR A 122 -36.03 9.45 -17.46
N SER A 123 -34.83 9.38 -18.06
CA SER A 123 -34.58 8.61 -19.29
C SER A 123 -34.03 7.20 -19.02
N VAL A 124 -33.60 6.93 -17.78
CA VAL A 124 -32.98 5.65 -17.38
C VAL A 124 -33.98 4.72 -16.71
N ILE A 125 -35.03 5.26 -16.07
CA ILE A 125 -36.16 4.45 -15.62
C ILE A 125 -36.91 3.99 -16.88
N PRO A 126 -36.92 2.69 -17.21
CA PRO A 126 -37.79 2.19 -18.25
C PRO A 126 -39.21 2.45 -17.76
N HIS A 127 -39.84 3.44 -18.40
CA HIS A 127 -41.25 3.77 -18.40
C HIS A 127 -42.10 2.60 -17.87
N LEU A 128 -42.59 2.76 -16.63
CA LEU A 128 -43.86 2.17 -16.21
C LEU A 128 -44.98 2.87 -16.96
#